data_AF-A0A933BAL3-F1
#
_entry.id   AF-A0A933BAL3-F1
#
_cell.length_a   1.000
_cell.length_b   1.000
_cell.length_c   1.000
_cell.angle_alpha   90.00
_cell.angle_beta   90.00
_cell.angle_gamma   90.00
#
_symmetry.space_group_name_H-M   'P 1'
#
loop_
_entity.id
_entity.type
_entity.pdbx_description
1 polymer ?
#
loop_
_entity_poly.entity_id
_entity_poly.type
_entity_poly.pdbx_seq_one_letter_code
_entity_poly.pdbx_strand_id
1 'polypeptide(L)'
;MRSVTMAITLGLILTPVYQAWSQHEGHGGMGAMPMSDPVADAKREAESRMNKLTKLQDKIDAVEQQLEDKKLAPKKRLGLEKKLKKLYEKKDQLLAEGHGNSHKRHHAAAPAVDNPAAETPCAPGSKCAGEATYICSMGDYSGPMTKDGRCPKCGMTLQKK
;
A
#
# COMPACT_ATOMS: atom_id res chain seq x y z
N MET A 1 35.31 5.49 35.21
CA MET A 1 34.21 4.64 34.68
C MET A 1 34.39 4.58 33.17
N ARG A 2 34.80 3.41 32.66
CA ARG A 2 35.12 3.13 31.24
C ARG A 2 34.04 2.21 30.69
N SER A 3 33.28 2.64 29.69
CA SER A 3 32.24 1.85 28.99
C SER A 3 31.74 2.67 27.79
N VAL A 4 31.50 2.19 26.57
CA VAL A 4 31.79 0.96 25.82
C VAL A 4 31.71 1.39 24.35
N THR A 5 32.76 1.17 23.56
CA THR A 5 32.74 1.37 22.10
C THR A 5 32.27 0.05 21.46
N MET A 6 31.01 -0.02 21.04
CA MET A 6 30.51 -1.15 20.25
C MET A 6 30.51 -0.77 18.78
N ALA A 7 31.61 -1.13 18.09
CA ALA A 7 31.70 -1.14 16.65
C ALA A 7 31.07 -2.44 16.13
N ILE A 8 29.88 -2.34 15.54
CA ILE A 8 29.23 -3.44 14.81
C ILE A 8 29.57 -3.26 13.33
N THR A 9 30.69 -3.83 12.92
CA THR A 9 31.04 -4.05 11.51
C THR A 9 30.33 -5.29 11.00
N LEU A 10 29.08 -5.14 10.55
CA LEU A 10 28.40 -6.14 9.73
C LEU A 10 28.76 -5.86 8.26
N GLY A 11 29.86 -6.48 7.86
CA GLY A 11 30.40 -6.44 6.50
C GLY A 11 29.46 -7.10 5.50
N LEU A 12 29.27 -6.38 4.40
CA LEU A 12 28.48 -6.72 3.23
C LEU A 12 28.87 -8.07 2.63
N ILE A 13 27.87 -8.92 2.35
CA ILE A 13 27.98 -9.97 1.33
C ILE A 13 27.08 -9.53 0.16
N LEU A 14 27.66 -8.80 -0.80
CA LEU A 14 27.06 -8.62 -2.13
C LEU A 14 27.75 -9.58 -3.10
N THR A 15 27.05 -10.63 -3.50
CA THR A 15 27.36 -11.43 -4.67
C THR A 15 26.66 -10.81 -5.90
N PRO A 16 27.39 -10.37 -6.94
CA PRO A 16 26.77 -9.99 -8.20
C PRO A 16 26.57 -11.23 -9.08
N VAL A 17 25.32 -11.66 -9.24
CA VAL A 17 24.89 -12.54 -10.33
C VAL A 17 24.88 -11.71 -11.62
N TYR A 18 25.99 -11.71 -12.35
CA TYR A 18 26.04 -11.22 -13.73
C TYR A 18 25.54 -12.34 -14.66
N GLN A 19 24.26 -12.29 -15.00
CA GLN A 19 23.72 -13.15 -16.04
C GLN A 19 24.05 -12.53 -17.40
N ALA A 20 24.99 -13.17 -18.09
CA ALA A 20 25.41 -12.85 -19.44
C ALA A 20 24.20 -12.82 -20.39
N TRP A 21 23.99 -11.67 -21.03
CA TRP A 21 23.05 -11.50 -22.13
C TRP A 21 23.78 -11.86 -23.44
N SER A 22 23.47 -13.03 -24.00
CA SER A 22 23.92 -13.41 -25.34
C SER A 22 23.23 -12.55 -26.39
N GLN A 23 24.05 -11.87 -27.21
CA GLN A 23 23.65 -11.30 -28.49
C GLN A 23 23.20 -12.42 -29.43
N HIS A 24 22.04 -12.25 -30.04
CA HIS A 24 21.65 -13.00 -31.23
C HIS A 24 21.45 -11.99 -32.36
N GLU A 25 22.48 -11.82 -33.20
CA GLU A 25 22.36 -11.16 -34.49
C GLU A 25 21.79 -12.15 -35.49
N GLY A 26 20.69 -11.81 -36.15
CA GLY A 26 20.12 -12.71 -37.15
C GLY A 26 18.86 -12.23 -37.85
N HIS A 27 19.09 -11.68 -39.04
CA HIS A 27 18.22 -11.65 -40.21
C HIS A 27 17.11 -10.59 -40.35
N GLY A 28 17.25 -9.84 -41.45
CA GLY A 28 16.22 -9.01 -42.05
C GLY A 28 15.00 -9.85 -42.44
N GLY A 29 13.88 -9.53 -41.80
CA GLY A 29 12.55 -9.99 -42.14
C GLY A 29 11.64 -8.77 -42.23
N MET A 30 10.84 -8.73 -43.28
CA MET A 30 9.86 -7.70 -43.58
C MET A 30 9.03 -7.35 -42.34
N GLY A 31 8.87 -6.05 -42.07
CA GLY A 31 8.36 -5.46 -40.84
C GLY A 31 7.14 -6.17 -40.23
N ALA A 32 7.42 -7.08 -39.31
CA ALA A 32 6.49 -7.42 -38.26
C ALA A 32 6.42 -6.21 -37.33
N MET A 33 5.27 -5.55 -37.30
CA MET A 33 5.01 -4.52 -36.29
C MET A 33 5.20 -5.20 -34.92
N PRO A 34 6.05 -4.66 -34.02
CA PRO A 34 6.31 -5.30 -32.74
C PRO A 34 5.00 -5.39 -31.97
N MET A 35 4.45 -6.60 -31.86
CA MET A 35 3.41 -6.90 -30.90
C MET A 35 3.99 -6.56 -29.54
N SER A 36 3.46 -5.53 -28.89
CA SER A 36 3.98 -5.03 -27.64
C SER A 36 3.79 -6.12 -26.60
N ASP A 37 4.90 -6.71 -26.14
CA ASP A 37 4.89 -7.68 -25.07
C ASP A 37 4.29 -7.01 -23.82
N PRO A 38 3.12 -7.44 -23.33
CA PRO A 38 2.42 -6.76 -22.23
C PRO A 38 3.26 -6.72 -20.94
N VAL A 39 4.25 -7.61 -20.84
CA VAL A 39 5.22 -7.66 -19.73
C VAL A 39 6.22 -6.50 -19.81
N ALA A 40 6.64 -6.10 -21.01
CA ALA A 40 7.59 -4.99 -21.21
C ALA A 40 6.92 -3.63 -20.93
N ASP A 41 5.66 -3.45 -21.34
CA ASP A 41 4.90 -2.24 -21.06
C ASP A 41 4.61 -2.09 -19.56
N ALA A 42 4.19 -3.16 -18.88
CA ALA A 42 3.97 -3.14 -17.44
C ALA A 42 5.26 -2.80 -16.66
N LYS A 43 6.42 -3.30 -17.12
CA LYS A 43 7.72 -2.97 -16.52
C LYS A 43 8.05 -1.48 -16.69
N ARG A 44 7.86 -0.92 -17.89
CA ARG A 44 8.11 0.50 -18.18
C ARG A 44 7.20 1.41 -17.35
N GLU A 45 5.94 1.02 -17.15
CA GLU A 45 5.02 1.74 -16.27
C GLU A 45 5.44 1.67 -14.81
N ALA A 46 5.86 0.50 -14.32
CA ALA A 46 6.39 0.33 -12.97
C ALA A 46 7.64 1.19 -12.73
N GLU A 47 8.58 1.22 -13.68
CA GLU A 47 9.79 2.05 -13.62
C GLU A 47 9.47 3.55 -13.62
N SER A 48 8.48 3.98 -14.44
CA SER A 48 8.00 5.36 -14.45
C SER A 48 7.39 5.75 -13.09
N ARG A 49 6.66 4.84 -12.45
CA ARG A 49 6.02 5.07 -11.14
C ARG A 49 7.05 5.10 -10.02
N MET A 50 8.03 4.20 -10.03
CA MET A 50 9.18 4.24 -9.12
C MET A 50 9.94 5.57 -9.22
N ASN A 51 10.27 6.02 -10.44
CA ASN A 51 10.94 7.30 -10.65
C ASN A 51 10.12 8.50 -10.13
N LYS A 52 8.79 8.46 -10.26
CA LYS A 52 7.91 9.50 -9.70
C LYS A 52 7.90 9.47 -8.17
N LEU A 53 7.89 8.27 -7.56
CA LEU A 53 7.97 8.10 -6.11
C LEU A 53 9.30 8.59 -5.56
N THR A 54 10.43 8.26 -6.19
CA THR A 54 11.76 8.76 -5.80
C THR A 54 11.78 10.29 -5.82
N LYS A 55 11.34 10.92 -6.92
CA LYS A 55 11.26 12.39 -7.01
C LYS A 55 10.33 13.03 -5.99
N LEU A 56 9.31 12.32 -5.51
CA LEU A 56 8.45 12.81 -4.44
C LEU A 56 9.13 12.67 -3.09
N GLN A 57 9.82 11.57 -2.84
CA GLN A 57 10.57 11.36 -1.61
C GLN A 57 11.67 12.42 -1.47
N ASP A 58 12.45 12.69 -2.53
CA ASP A 58 13.48 13.76 -2.51
C ASP A 58 12.89 15.14 -2.16
N LYS A 59 11.65 15.42 -2.59
CA LYS A 59 10.95 16.67 -2.27
C LYS A 59 10.42 16.71 -0.84
N ILE A 60 9.99 15.56 -0.32
CA ILE A 60 9.56 15.42 1.08
C ILE A 60 10.77 15.70 1.96
N ASP A 61 11.88 15.02 1.72
CA ASP A 61 13.13 15.15 2.49
C ASP A 61 13.65 16.59 2.44
N ALA A 62 13.64 17.24 1.26
CA ALA A 62 14.05 18.63 1.12
C ALA A 62 13.13 19.63 1.87
N VAL A 63 11.85 19.32 2.03
CA VAL A 63 10.89 20.16 2.79
C VAL A 63 11.03 19.91 4.29
N GLU A 64 11.24 18.66 4.70
CA GLU A 64 11.50 18.29 6.10
C GLU A 64 12.81 18.91 6.60
N GLN A 65 13.87 18.85 5.80
CA GLN A 65 15.14 19.50 6.12
C GLN A 65 14.98 21.01 6.32
N GLN A 66 14.20 21.67 5.46
CA GLN A 66 13.88 23.10 5.64
C GLN A 66 13.08 23.34 6.92
N LEU A 67 12.16 22.45 7.29
CA LEU A 67 11.38 22.59 8.53
C LEU A 67 12.23 22.40 9.80
N GLU A 68 13.28 21.59 9.74
CA GLU A 68 14.26 21.39 10.81
C GLU A 68 15.14 22.62 11.04
N ASP A 69 15.36 23.46 10.02
CA ASP A 69 16.04 24.75 10.19
C ASP A 69 15.22 25.66 11.12
N LYS A 70 15.63 25.71 12.39
CA LYS A 70 15.00 26.48 13.47
C LYS A 70 14.95 27.99 13.23
N LYS A 71 15.56 28.49 12.15
CA LYS A 71 15.57 29.90 11.75
C LYS A 71 14.42 30.32 10.81
N LEU A 72 13.49 29.43 10.47
CA LEU A 72 12.37 29.81 9.61
C LEU A 72 11.30 30.63 10.34
N ALA A 73 10.86 31.71 9.69
CA ALA A 73 9.70 32.47 10.13
C ALA A 73 8.43 31.59 10.18
N PRO A 74 7.52 31.79 11.15
CA PRO A 74 6.30 30.98 11.29
C PRO A 74 5.46 30.87 10.02
N LYS A 75 5.38 31.97 9.26
CA LYS A 75 4.67 32.03 7.98
C LYS A 75 5.28 31.11 6.91
N LYS A 76 6.61 30.95 6.90
CA LYS A 76 7.31 30.04 5.98
C LYS A 76 7.10 28.58 6.39
N ARG A 77 7.15 28.28 7.70
CA ARG A 77 6.85 26.94 8.22
C ARG A 77 5.46 26.45 7.82
N LEU A 78 4.41 27.25 8.04
CA LEU A 78 3.05 26.94 7.60
C LEU A 78 2.95 26.67 6.08
N GLY A 79 3.73 27.40 5.27
CA GLY A 79 3.80 27.19 3.83
C GLY A 79 4.45 25.85 3.46
N LEU A 80 5.52 25.47 4.16
CA LEU A 80 6.22 24.20 3.97
C LEU A 80 5.39 23.01 4.44
N GLU A 81 4.71 23.10 5.59
CA GLU A 81 3.80 22.05 6.08
C GLU A 81 2.66 21.77 5.08
N LYS A 82 2.08 22.82 4.49
CA LYS A 82 1.08 22.66 3.42
C LYS A 82 1.65 21.96 2.18
N LYS A 83 2.90 22.27 1.79
CA LYS A 83 3.57 21.58 0.68
C LYS A 83 3.85 20.13 1.03
N LEU A 84 4.32 19.85 2.24
CA LEU A 84 4.59 18.51 2.74
C LEU A 84 3.32 17.65 2.70
N LYS A 85 2.20 18.17 3.20
CA LYS A 85 0.89 17.50 3.11
C LYS A 85 0.51 17.15 1.66
N LYS A 86 0.68 18.08 0.72
CA LYS A 86 0.40 17.83 -0.71
C LYS A 86 1.33 16.78 -1.32
N LEU A 87 2.59 16.72 -0.90
CA LEU A 87 3.55 15.73 -1.38
C LEU A 87 3.20 14.33 -0.86
N TYR A 88 2.81 14.19 0.41
CA TYR A 88 2.34 12.93 0.97
C TYR A 88 1.05 12.44 0.31
N GLU A 89 0.07 13.33 0.07
CA GLU A 89 -1.18 12.98 -0.64
C GLU A 89 -0.90 12.49 -2.06
N LYS A 90 0.03 13.15 -2.78
CA LYS A 90 0.42 12.73 -4.13
C LYS A 90 1.19 11.40 -4.14
N LYS A 91 1.98 11.13 -3.10
CA LYS A 91 2.67 9.84 -2.90
C LYS A 91 1.65 8.73 -2.66
N ASP A 92 0.65 8.97 -1.82
CA ASP A 92 -0.44 8.03 -1.54
C ASP A 92 -1.24 7.69 -2.80
N GLN A 93 -1.63 8.72 -3.58
CA GLN A 93 -2.31 8.54 -4.86
C GLN A 93 -1.49 7.67 -5.84
N LEU A 94 -0.18 7.90 -5.94
CA LEU A 94 0.70 7.09 -6.80
C LEU A 94 0.86 5.66 -6.31
N LEU A 95 0.80 5.39 -5.00
CA LEU A 95 0.80 4.03 -4.47
C LEU A 95 -0.54 3.32 -4.77
N ALA A 96 -1.66 4.02 -4.60
CA ALA A 96 -3.00 3.52 -4.86
C ALA A 96 -3.25 3.18 -6.35
N GLU A 97 -2.72 3.98 -7.29
CA GLU A 97 -2.82 3.74 -8.74
C GLU A 97 -2.20 2.41 -9.21
N GLY A 98 -1.44 1.71 -8.34
CA GLY A 98 -0.75 0.47 -8.72
C GLY A 98 -1.51 -0.80 -8.50
N HIS A 99 -2.61 -0.71 -7.76
CA HIS A 99 -3.42 -1.86 -7.40
C HIS A 99 -4.78 -1.83 -8.10
N GLY A 100 -5.06 -0.82 -8.93
CA GLY A 100 -6.41 -0.61 -9.47
C GLY A 100 -6.42 0.02 -10.86
N ASN A 101 -6.13 -0.77 -11.89
CA ASN A 101 -6.71 -0.50 -13.19
C ASN A 101 -7.91 -1.43 -13.43
N SER A 102 -9.07 -1.03 -12.92
CA SER A 102 -10.33 -1.34 -13.58
C SER A 102 -11.36 -0.25 -13.28
N HIS A 103 -11.60 0.55 -14.31
CA HIS A 103 -12.81 1.32 -14.57
C HIS A 103 -13.03 2.59 -13.75
N LYS A 104 -12.54 3.68 -14.35
CA LYS A 104 -13.25 4.95 -14.44
C LYS A 104 -14.65 4.74 -15.07
N ARG A 105 -15.66 4.39 -14.26
CA ARG A 105 -17.05 4.74 -14.59
C ARG A 105 -17.32 6.12 -14.02
N HIS A 106 -17.49 7.07 -14.93
CA HIS A 106 -18.01 8.39 -14.62
C HIS A 106 -19.47 8.28 -14.16
N HIS A 107 -19.73 8.31 -12.86
CA HIS A 107 -20.99 8.83 -12.31
C HIS A 107 -20.71 9.53 -10.99
N ALA A 108 -20.88 10.85 -10.99
CA ALA A 108 -20.98 11.64 -9.79
C ALA A 108 -22.45 11.73 -9.38
N ALA A 109 -22.79 11.06 -8.28
CA ALA A 109 -23.80 11.50 -7.32
C ALA A 109 -23.61 10.66 -6.03
N ALA A 110 -23.06 11.28 -5.00
CA ALA A 110 -22.96 10.76 -3.62
C ALA A 110 -24.38 10.70 -2.96
N PRO A 111 -24.60 10.11 -1.76
CA PRO A 111 -23.61 9.68 -0.76
C PRO A 111 -23.85 8.32 -0.07
N ALA A 112 -22.82 7.88 0.67
CA ALA A 112 -22.82 7.03 1.86
C ALA A 112 -23.31 5.57 1.73
N VAL A 113 -22.38 4.61 1.87
CA VAL A 113 -22.35 3.66 3.01
C VAL A 113 -21.00 2.92 3.05
N ASP A 114 -20.63 2.61 4.28
CA ASP A 114 -19.37 2.12 4.82
C ASP A 114 -18.68 0.92 4.16
N ASN A 115 -17.36 1.01 4.25
CA ASN A 115 -16.30 0.03 4.00
C ASN A 115 -16.52 -1.37 4.62
N PRO A 116 -16.15 -2.45 3.91
CA PRO A 116 -15.65 -3.66 4.54
C PRO A 116 -14.14 -3.54 4.85
N ALA A 117 -13.83 -3.73 6.14
CA ALA A 117 -12.62 -4.37 6.68
C ALA A 117 -11.23 -3.78 6.35
N ALA A 118 -10.69 -3.01 7.29
CA ALA A 118 -9.46 -3.38 8.01
C ALA A 118 -9.13 -2.37 9.14
N GLU A 119 -9.14 -2.89 10.38
CA GLU A 119 -8.10 -2.62 11.41
C GLU A 119 -8.14 -1.23 12.07
N THR A 120 -8.68 -1.04 13.28
CA THR A 120 -8.13 -1.44 14.61
C THR A 120 -8.93 -0.64 15.68
N PRO A 121 -8.96 -0.92 17.00
CA PRO A 121 -8.64 -2.11 17.81
C PRO A 121 -9.84 -2.61 18.63
N CYS A 122 -9.80 -3.87 19.08
CA CYS A 122 -10.25 -4.14 20.45
C CYS A 122 -9.08 -4.75 21.20
N ALA A 123 -8.52 -3.92 22.07
CA ALA A 123 -7.54 -4.31 23.06
C ALA A 123 -8.07 -5.49 23.91
N PRO A 124 -7.19 -6.37 24.39
CA PRO A 124 -7.54 -7.44 25.31
C PRO A 124 -7.90 -6.82 26.67
N GLY A 125 -9.18 -6.84 27.06
CA GLY A 125 -9.52 -6.30 28.39
C GLY A 125 -10.98 -6.05 28.75
N SER A 126 -11.94 -6.09 27.82
CA SER A 126 -13.35 -5.87 28.19
C SER A 126 -14.11 -7.19 28.25
N LYS A 127 -14.15 -7.76 29.45
CA LYS A 127 -14.91 -8.96 29.80
C LYS A 127 -16.43 -8.73 29.70
N CYS A 128 -17.09 -9.75 29.15
CA CYS A 128 -18.35 -10.34 29.58
C CYS A 128 -19.68 -9.63 29.30
N ALA A 129 -20.42 -10.21 28.34
CA ALA A 129 -21.77 -10.72 28.60
C ALA A 129 -21.92 -12.03 27.80
N GLY A 130 -22.35 -13.12 28.45
CA GLY A 130 -22.22 -14.52 28.04
C GLY A 130 -22.29 -14.80 26.53
N GLU A 131 -21.24 -15.45 26.02
CA GLU A 131 -21.03 -15.77 24.60
C GLU A 131 -22.07 -16.81 24.15
N ALA A 132 -23.26 -16.33 23.81
CA ALA A 132 -24.24 -17.11 23.09
C ALA A 132 -23.56 -17.63 21.82
N THR A 133 -23.46 -18.95 21.69
CA THR A 133 -23.00 -19.57 20.44
C THR A 133 -24.14 -19.49 19.45
N TYR A 134 -23.87 -19.02 18.25
CA TYR A 134 -24.86 -18.97 17.18
C TYR A 134 -24.52 -20.00 16.12
N ILE A 135 -25.55 -20.68 15.63
CA ILE A 135 -25.45 -21.71 14.61
C ILE A 135 -26.16 -21.25 13.33
N CYS A 136 -25.58 -21.57 12.19
CA CYS A 136 -26.29 -21.49 10.92
C CYS A 136 -27.30 -22.64 10.85
N SER A 137 -28.52 -22.39 10.36
CA SER A 137 -29.55 -23.44 10.20
C SER A 137 -29.14 -24.56 9.23
N MET A 138 -28.14 -24.33 8.36
CA MET A 138 -27.56 -25.38 7.51
C MET A 138 -26.52 -26.26 8.23
N GLY A 139 -26.05 -25.87 9.42
CA GLY A 139 -25.06 -26.62 10.20
C GLY A 139 -23.59 -26.33 9.85
N ASP A 140 -23.31 -25.59 8.79
CA ASP A 140 -21.94 -25.36 8.30
C ASP A 140 -21.12 -24.35 9.11
N TYR A 141 -21.73 -23.66 10.08
CA TYR A 141 -21.08 -22.64 10.91
C TYR A 141 -21.65 -22.63 12.32
N SER A 142 -20.76 -22.63 13.30
CA SER A 142 -21.06 -22.48 14.73
C SER A 142 -19.99 -21.57 15.34
N GLY A 143 -20.39 -20.47 15.96
CA GLY A 143 -19.45 -19.49 16.50
C GLY A 143 -20.14 -18.27 17.13
N PRO A 144 -19.37 -17.25 17.51
CA PRO A 144 -19.94 -16.00 18.00
C PRO A 144 -20.76 -15.30 16.90
N MET A 145 -21.72 -14.45 17.30
CA MET A 145 -22.52 -13.69 16.34
C MET A 145 -21.62 -12.79 15.51
N THR A 146 -21.75 -12.85 14.18
CA THR A 146 -21.14 -11.87 13.29
C THR A 146 -21.82 -10.52 13.49
N LYS A 147 -21.13 -9.43 13.15
CA LYS A 147 -21.68 -8.06 13.26
C LYS A 147 -22.99 -7.88 12.47
N ASP A 148 -23.12 -8.61 11.37
CA ASP A 148 -24.30 -8.58 10.50
C ASP A 148 -25.40 -9.57 10.92
N GLY A 149 -25.17 -10.39 11.96
CA GLY A 149 -26.07 -11.46 12.39
C GLY A 149 -26.28 -12.56 11.35
N ARG A 150 -25.39 -12.67 10.36
CA ARG A 150 -25.49 -13.58 9.21
C ARG A 150 -24.31 -14.55 9.13
N CYS A 151 -24.59 -15.74 8.62
CA CYS A 151 -23.62 -16.77 8.36
C CYS A 151 -22.66 -16.31 7.24
N PRO A 152 -21.34 -16.34 7.46
CA PRO A 152 -20.37 -15.91 6.45
C PRO A 152 -20.27 -16.85 5.24
N LYS A 153 -20.81 -18.08 5.36
CA LYS A 153 -20.76 -19.08 4.29
C LYS A 153 -21.94 -18.95 3.32
N CYS A 154 -23.15 -18.72 3.83
CA CYS A 154 -24.39 -18.74 3.02
C CYS A 154 -25.24 -17.47 3.13
N GLY A 155 -24.89 -16.53 4.00
CA GLY A 155 -25.62 -15.26 4.14
C GLY A 155 -26.95 -15.33 4.91
N MET A 156 -27.34 -16.50 5.43
CA MET A 156 -28.57 -16.65 6.24
C MET A 156 -28.39 -16.15 7.68
N THR A 157 -29.47 -15.78 8.36
CA THR A 157 -29.45 -15.32 9.75
C THR A 157 -28.99 -16.43 10.71
N LEU A 158 -28.05 -16.12 11.60
CA LEU A 158 -27.57 -17.04 12.63
C LEU A 158 -28.59 -17.16 13.78
N GLN A 159 -28.81 -18.38 14.24
CA GLN A 159 -29.73 -18.68 15.35
C GLN A 159 -28.94 -18.93 16.63
N LYS A 160 -29.39 -18.34 17.74
CA LYS A 160 -28.80 -18.58 19.06
C LYS A 160 -29.02 -20.05 19.44
N LYS A 161 -27.93 -20.73 19.80
CA LYS A 161 -27.94 -22.07 20.38
C LYS A 161 -28.38 -22.03 21.84
#